data_AF-A0A8J3FH48-F1
#
_entry.id   AF-A0A8J3FH48-F1
#
_cell.length_a   1.000
_cell.length_b   1.000
_cell.length_c   1.000
_cell.angle_alpha   90.00
_cell.angle_beta   90.00
_cell.angle_gamma   90.00
#
_symmetry.space_group_name_H-M   'P 1'
#
loop_
_entity.id
_entity.type
_entity.pdbx_description
1 polymer ?
#
loop_
_entity_poly.entity_id
_entity_poly.type
_entity_poly.pdbx_seq_one_letter_code
_entity_poly.pdbx_strand_id
1 'polypeptide(L)'
;MKELEKVKRISIASTLFILAVLIGVVTYERPKNMYTINTKSTLEKLTKNDYLASIDNIHNENVSLIDVRSQYEYEKGHLESAINMSTPEILSDDSQSILKELKEDNKTVVLYGNNPQESNIPFLLLTQLGYDNIKLLNVEISYFQNQLVTDQIAIEKPIADIKAFINESIKNSDTGIEIDNNKPAKKIIIVQKKKKKGAEGGC
;
A
#
# COMPACT_ATOMS: atom_id res chain seq x y z
N MET A 1 28.52 -57.72 9.57
CA MET A 1 28.71 -56.67 10.60
C MET A 1 28.78 -55.26 10.01
N LYS A 2 29.59 -55.00 8.97
CA LYS A 2 29.71 -53.66 8.33
C LYS A 2 28.40 -53.03 7.83
N GLU A 3 27.54 -53.80 7.18
CA GLU A 3 26.24 -53.29 6.68
C GLU A 3 25.29 -52.85 7.81
N LEU A 4 25.29 -53.56 8.93
CA LEU A 4 24.46 -53.22 10.09
C LEU A 4 24.89 -51.89 10.73
N GLU A 5 26.20 -51.63 10.80
CA GLU A 5 26.73 -50.35 11.28
C GLU A 5 26.41 -49.19 10.34
N LYS A 6 26.42 -49.43 9.02
CA LYS A 6 26.05 -48.44 8.01
C LYS A 6 24.58 -48.01 8.15
N VAL A 7 23.66 -48.98 8.31
CA VAL A 7 22.23 -48.70 8.51
C VAL A 7 21.98 -47.92 9.81
N LYS A 8 22.66 -48.29 10.91
CA LYS A 8 22.58 -47.54 12.18
C LYS A 8 23.04 -46.09 12.03
N ARG A 9 24.15 -45.84 11.34
CA ARG A 9 24.66 -44.48 11.07
C ARG A 9 23.69 -43.64 10.25
N ILE A 10 23.08 -44.22 9.22
CA ILE A 10 22.06 -43.55 8.39
C ILE A 10 20.82 -43.20 9.23
N SER A 11 20.36 -44.12 10.08
CA SER A 11 19.22 -43.88 10.97
C SER A 11 19.48 -42.81 12.04
N ILE A 12 20.71 -42.74 12.57
CA ILE A 12 21.11 -41.69 13.52
C ILE A 12 21.22 -40.35 12.79
N ALA A 13 21.80 -40.32 11.59
CA ALA A 13 21.91 -39.10 10.80
C ALA A 13 20.53 -38.56 10.38
N SER A 14 19.59 -39.43 9.99
CA SER A 14 18.23 -39.02 9.61
C SER A 14 17.46 -38.47 10.81
N THR A 15 17.56 -39.11 11.98
CA THR A 15 16.91 -38.61 13.20
C THR A 15 17.48 -37.27 13.66
N LEU A 16 18.81 -37.10 13.63
CA LEU A 16 19.45 -35.81 13.93
C LEU A 16 19.08 -34.72 12.93
N PHE A 17 18.96 -35.05 11.64
CA PHE A 17 18.53 -34.10 10.62
C PHE A 17 17.09 -33.63 10.84
N ILE A 18 16.17 -34.55 11.12
CA ILE A 18 14.77 -34.21 11.46
C ILE A 18 14.73 -33.33 12.72
N LEU A 19 15.51 -33.67 13.75
CA LEU A 19 15.58 -32.88 14.97
C LEU A 19 16.10 -31.46 14.69
N ALA A 20 17.13 -31.31 13.86
CA ALA A 20 17.68 -30.01 13.48
C ALA A 20 16.66 -29.16 12.71
N VAL A 21 15.88 -29.77 11.81
CA VAL A 21 14.79 -29.07 11.10
C VAL A 21 13.70 -28.64 12.07
N LEU A 22 13.29 -29.51 13.00
CA LEU A 22 12.29 -29.16 14.02
C LEU A 22 12.77 -28.02 14.91
N ILE A 23 14.02 -28.06 15.37
CA ILE A 23 14.62 -26.96 16.13
C ILE A 23 14.58 -25.68 15.28
N GLY A 24 15.02 -25.74 14.02
CA GLY A 24 15.00 -24.59 13.12
C GLY A 24 13.61 -23.98 12.94
N VAL A 25 12.56 -24.81 12.82
CA VAL A 25 11.17 -24.33 12.71
C VAL A 25 10.67 -23.73 14.02
N VAL A 26 11.03 -24.32 15.18
CA VAL A 26 10.61 -23.83 16.50
C VAL A 26 11.35 -22.55 16.90
N THR A 27 12.63 -22.42 16.53
CA THR A 27 13.44 -21.23 16.79
C THR A 27 13.22 -20.12 15.75
N TYR A 28 12.41 -20.35 14.72
CA TYR A 28 12.12 -19.35 13.71
C TYR A 28 11.23 -18.24 14.29
N GLU A 29 11.85 -17.11 14.63
CA GLU A 29 11.14 -15.92 15.07
C GLU A 29 10.27 -15.37 13.94
N ARG A 30 8.97 -15.27 14.19
CA ARG A 30 8.06 -14.63 13.24
C ARG A 30 8.36 -13.14 13.19
N PRO A 31 8.22 -12.49 12.02
CA PRO A 31 8.34 -11.04 11.96
C PRO A 31 7.28 -10.40 12.86
N LYS A 32 7.68 -9.34 13.56
CA LYS A 32 6.86 -8.66 14.59
C LYS A 32 5.53 -8.15 14.04
N ASN A 33 5.56 -7.57 12.84
CA ASN A 33 4.41 -6.91 12.21
C ASN A 33 3.92 -7.76 11.03
N MET A 34 2.95 -8.65 11.30
CA MET A 34 2.28 -9.45 10.28
C MET A 34 0.98 -8.78 9.85
N TYR A 35 0.71 -8.75 8.54
CA TYR A 35 -0.59 -8.30 8.04
C TYR A 35 -1.70 -9.25 8.49
N THR A 36 -2.73 -8.69 9.12
CA THR A 36 -3.93 -9.41 9.55
C THR A 36 -5.01 -9.36 8.48
N ILE A 37 -4.97 -8.33 7.62
CA ILE A 37 -5.96 -8.09 6.56
C ILE A 37 -5.27 -8.12 5.20
N ASN A 38 -5.84 -8.86 4.25
CA ASN A 38 -5.35 -8.90 2.88
C ASN A 38 -5.83 -7.68 2.05
N THR A 39 -5.23 -7.49 0.88
CA THR A 39 -5.54 -6.34 -0.01
C THR A 39 -7.01 -6.29 -0.44
N LYS A 40 -7.63 -7.44 -0.71
CA LYS A 40 -9.05 -7.49 -1.12
C LYS A 40 -9.96 -7.00 0.00
N SER A 41 -9.77 -7.51 1.22
CA SER A 41 -10.55 -7.09 2.38
C SER A 41 -10.30 -5.63 2.75
N THR A 42 -9.05 -5.16 2.60
CA THR A 42 -8.71 -3.73 2.78
C THR A 42 -9.49 -2.87 1.79
N LEU A 43 -9.48 -3.21 0.50
CA LEU A 43 -10.23 -2.49 -0.52
C LEU A 43 -11.73 -2.48 -0.23
N GLU A 44 -12.30 -3.62 0.18
CA GLU A 44 -13.71 -3.68 0.58
C GLU A 44 -14.03 -2.76 1.76
N LYS A 45 -13.14 -2.68 2.77
CA LYS A 45 -13.30 -1.76 3.89
C LYS A 45 -13.28 -0.30 3.43
N LEU A 46 -12.32 0.09 2.59
CA LEU A 46 -12.23 1.45 2.06
C LEU A 46 -13.44 1.85 1.21
N THR A 47 -14.05 0.89 0.52
CA THR A 47 -15.22 1.14 -0.31
C THR A 47 -16.52 1.24 0.50
N LYS A 48 -16.59 0.58 1.66
CA LYS A 48 -17.81 0.49 2.49
C LYS A 48 -17.83 1.47 3.66
N ASN A 49 -16.67 1.78 4.24
CA ASN A 49 -16.58 2.54 5.48
C ASN A 49 -16.23 4.00 5.22
N ASP A 50 -16.77 4.88 6.07
CA ASP A 50 -16.32 6.26 6.18
C ASP A 50 -14.95 6.30 6.90
N TYR A 51 -13.89 6.28 6.11
CA TYR A 51 -12.50 6.37 6.58
C TYR A 51 -12.04 7.82 6.79
N LEU A 52 -12.91 8.81 6.55
CA LEU A 52 -12.56 10.22 6.70
C LEU A 52 -13.10 10.77 8.01
N ALA A 53 -12.37 11.71 8.57
CA ALA A 53 -12.77 12.50 9.73
C ALA A 53 -13.08 13.94 9.29
N SER A 54 -14.14 14.52 9.86
CA SER A 54 -14.38 15.97 9.75
C SER A 54 -13.49 16.70 10.74
N ILE A 55 -13.00 17.88 10.36
CA ILE A 55 -12.22 18.75 11.24
C ILE A 55 -13.01 19.11 12.51
N ASP A 56 -14.32 19.28 12.41
CA ASP A 56 -15.16 19.64 13.56
C ASP A 56 -15.18 18.58 14.67
N ASN A 57 -14.87 17.32 14.33
CA ASN A 57 -14.95 16.19 15.24
C ASN A 57 -13.62 15.86 15.93
N ILE A 58 -12.52 16.55 15.59
CA ILE A 58 -11.19 16.20 16.11
C ILE A 58 -10.99 16.58 17.58
N HIS A 59 -11.78 17.53 18.09
CA HIS A 59 -11.73 17.99 19.49
C HIS A 59 -12.56 17.12 20.45
N ASN A 60 -13.11 16.00 19.98
CA ASN A 60 -13.85 15.06 20.81
C ASN A 60 -12.88 14.25 21.70
N GLU A 61 -13.21 14.05 22.98
CA GLU A 61 -12.41 13.27 23.93
C GLU A 61 -12.17 11.82 23.49
N ASN A 62 -13.06 11.27 22.66
CA ASN A 62 -12.93 9.93 22.07
C ASN A 62 -12.10 9.89 20.78
N VAL A 63 -11.49 11.01 20.39
CA VAL A 63 -10.59 11.10 19.23
C VAL A 63 -9.16 11.31 19.71
N SER A 64 -8.23 10.61 19.08
CA SER A 64 -6.80 10.80 19.28
C SER A 64 -6.15 11.15 17.96
N LEU A 65 -5.60 12.34 17.91
CA LEU A 65 -5.04 12.91 16.70
C LEU A 65 -3.55 12.54 16.62
N ILE A 66 -3.14 12.01 15.47
CA ILE A 66 -1.75 11.60 15.23
C ILE A 66 -1.20 12.39 14.04
N ASP A 67 -0.13 13.12 14.31
CA ASP A 67 0.64 13.85 13.31
C ASP A 67 1.73 12.93 12.74
N VAL A 68 1.61 12.58 11.45
CA VAL A 68 2.55 11.66 10.79
C VAL A 68 3.76 12.35 10.17
N ARG A 69 3.89 13.67 10.35
CA ARG A 69 5.00 14.47 9.86
C ARG A 69 6.26 14.23 10.68
N SER A 70 7.37 14.81 10.22
CA SER A 70 8.62 14.76 10.97
C SER A 70 8.51 15.48 12.31
N GLN A 71 9.32 15.06 13.28
CA GLN A 71 9.41 15.72 14.60
C GLN A 71 9.67 17.23 14.47
N TYR A 72 10.52 17.63 13.52
CA TYR A 72 10.82 19.04 13.25
C TYR A 72 9.58 19.84 12.84
N GLU A 73 8.73 19.28 11.98
CA GLU A 73 7.51 19.95 11.52
C GLU A 73 6.46 20.01 12.63
N TYR A 74 6.37 18.95 13.43
CA TYR A 74 5.51 18.92 14.61
C TYR A 74 5.93 20.00 15.63
N GLU A 75 7.22 20.11 15.94
CA GLU A 75 7.75 21.13 16.87
C GLU A 75 7.56 22.56 16.36
N LYS A 76 7.60 22.76 15.04
CA LYS A 76 7.33 24.07 14.43
C LYS A 76 5.86 24.50 14.61
N GLY A 77 4.94 23.55 14.74
CA GLY A 77 3.53 23.76 15.00
C GLY A 77 2.69 22.55 14.59
N HIS A 78 1.72 22.19 15.42
CA HIS A 78 0.84 21.05 15.21
C HIS A 78 -0.57 21.36 15.71
N LEU A 79 -1.53 20.51 15.33
CA LEU A 79 -2.90 20.60 15.81
C LEU A 79 -2.96 20.30 17.31
N GLU A 80 -3.84 21.00 18.03
CA GLU A 80 -3.94 20.84 19.49
C GLU A 80 -4.20 19.39 19.89
N SER A 81 -3.52 18.93 20.95
CA SER A 81 -3.58 17.55 21.45
C SER A 81 -3.11 16.45 20.48
N ALA A 82 -2.46 16.82 19.36
CA ALA A 82 -1.85 15.83 18.46
C ALA A 82 -0.63 15.17 19.09
N ILE A 83 -0.48 13.87 18.88
CA ILE A 83 0.72 13.09 19.21
C ILE A 83 1.56 12.98 17.94
N ASN A 84 2.86 13.30 17.99
CA ASN A 84 3.73 13.03 16.85
C ASN A 84 4.03 11.54 16.76
N MET A 85 3.77 10.97 15.60
CA MET A 85 4.15 9.61 15.26
C MET A 85 4.59 9.61 13.80
N SER A 86 5.83 10.05 13.57
CA SER A 86 6.35 10.25 12.22
C SER A 86 6.18 8.97 11.39
N THR A 87 5.88 9.13 10.09
CA THR A 87 5.67 7.97 9.20
C THR A 87 6.78 6.91 9.27
N PRO A 88 8.09 7.26 9.34
CA PRO A 88 9.16 6.28 9.54
C PRO A 88 9.09 5.50 10.86
N GLU A 89 8.51 6.11 11.90
CA GLU A 89 8.45 5.57 13.27
C GLU A 89 7.06 5.01 13.62
N ILE A 90 6.10 5.01 12.68
CA ILE A 90 4.73 4.55 12.91
C ILE A 90 4.65 3.09 13.40
N LEU A 91 5.67 2.29 13.09
CA LEU A 91 5.80 0.89 13.55
C LEU A 91 6.82 0.69 14.66
N SER A 92 7.33 1.76 15.29
CA SER A 92 8.20 1.65 16.46
C SER A 92 7.46 0.99 17.64
N ASP A 93 8.22 0.52 18.62
CA ASP A 93 7.66 -0.18 19.79
C ASP A 93 6.75 0.73 20.61
N ASP A 94 7.14 1.99 20.76
CA ASP A 94 6.38 3.01 21.47
C ASP A 94 5.08 3.34 20.72
N SER A 95 5.19 3.57 19.40
CA SER A 95 4.05 3.83 18.52
C SER A 95 3.02 2.71 18.56
N GLN A 96 3.48 1.46 18.47
CA GLN A 96 2.62 0.28 18.54
C GLN A 96 1.96 0.13 19.91
N SER A 97 2.65 0.49 20.99
CA SER A 97 2.09 0.42 22.34
C SER A 97 0.94 1.43 22.50
N ILE A 98 1.16 2.68 22.06
CA ILE A 98 0.13 3.73 22.07
C ILE A 98 -1.06 3.34 21.21
N LEU A 99 -0.84 2.86 19.97
CA LEU A 99 -1.93 2.48 19.06
C LEU A 99 -2.78 1.33 19.62
N LYS A 100 -2.18 0.39 20.35
CA LYS A 100 -2.90 -0.71 21.02
C LYS A 100 -3.74 -0.19 22.17
N GLU A 101 -3.17 0.65 23.03
CA GLU A 101 -3.89 1.28 24.14
C GLU A 101 -5.11 2.08 23.63
N LEU A 102 -4.91 2.93 22.63
CA LEU A 102 -5.99 3.70 22.00
C LEU A 102 -7.09 2.80 21.42
N LYS A 103 -6.73 1.63 20.89
CA LYS A 103 -7.68 0.65 20.38
C LYS A 103 -8.45 -0.04 21.52
N GLU A 104 -7.76 -0.44 22.58
CA GLU A 104 -8.36 -1.06 23.78
C GLU A 104 -9.34 -0.10 24.47
N ASP A 105 -9.02 1.19 24.48
CA ASP A 105 -9.86 2.28 24.99
C ASP A 105 -11.02 2.66 24.06
N ASN A 106 -11.16 2.02 22.90
CA ASN A 106 -12.16 2.35 21.87
C ASN A 106 -12.08 3.79 21.35
N LYS A 107 -10.89 4.41 21.36
CA LYS A 107 -10.69 5.74 20.78
C LYS A 107 -10.56 5.65 19.27
N THR A 108 -11.06 6.68 18.57
CA THR A 108 -10.85 6.83 17.13
C THR A 108 -9.52 7.53 16.90
N VAL A 109 -8.61 6.86 16.20
CA VAL A 109 -7.33 7.41 15.79
C VAL A 109 -7.53 8.17 14.49
N VAL A 110 -7.13 9.44 14.45
CA VAL A 110 -7.23 10.28 13.25
C VAL A 110 -5.82 10.69 12.82
N LEU A 111 -5.39 10.26 11.63
CA LEU A 111 -4.07 10.58 11.09
C LEU A 111 -4.13 11.83 10.21
N TYR A 112 -3.13 12.69 10.31
CA TYR A 112 -2.95 13.83 9.41
C TYR A 112 -1.46 14.09 9.11
N GLY A 113 -1.19 14.68 7.94
CA GLY A 113 0.14 15.12 7.51
C GLY A 113 0.10 16.59 7.05
N ASN A 114 1.09 17.05 6.26
CA ASN A 114 1.00 18.38 5.66
C ASN A 114 -0.09 18.44 4.58
N ASN A 115 -0.36 17.30 3.97
CA ASN A 115 -1.41 17.10 3.00
C ASN A 115 -2.00 15.68 3.22
N PRO A 116 -3.18 15.39 2.66
CA PRO A 116 -3.82 14.09 2.83
C PRO A 116 -2.98 12.92 2.33
N GLN A 117 -2.12 13.14 1.32
CA GLN A 117 -1.34 12.10 0.68
C GLN A 117 -0.28 11.51 1.63
N GLU A 118 0.31 12.33 2.49
CA GLU A 118 1.31 11.89 3.48
C GLU A 118 0.75 10.89 4.49
N SER A 119 -0.54 11.00 4.83
CA SER A 119 -1.20 10.11 5.80
C SER A 119 -1.76 8.82 5.19
N ASN A 120 -1.81 8.71 3.85
CA ASN A 120 -2.32 7.51 3.17
C ASN A 120 -1.51 6.24 3.44
N ILE A 121 -0.18 6.32 3.38
CA ILE A 121 0.70 5.16 3.61
C ILE A 121 0.56 4.64 5.05
N PRO A 122 0.72 5.46 6.11
CA PRO A 122 0.55 4.97 7.47
C PRO A 122 -0.87 4.47 7.71
N PHE A 123 -1.90 5.12 7.16
CA PHE A 123 -3.28 4.64 7.25
C PHE A 123 -3.48 3.24 6.65
N LEU A 124 -3.02 3.01 5.42
CA LEU A 124 -3.12 1.70 4.76
C LEU A 124 -2.36 0.62 5.52
N LEU A 125 -1.14 0.95 5.95
CA LEU A 125 -0.27 0.05 6.70
C LEU A 125 -0.92 -0.40 8.01
N LEU A 126 -1.38 0.54 8.82
CA LEU A 126 -2.03 0.25 10.09
C LEU A 126 -3.37 -0.50 9.89
N THR A 127 -4.13 -0.14 8.86
CA THR A 127 -5.35 -0.88 8.49
C THR A 127 -5.04 -2.34 8.18
N GLN A 128 -3.99 -2.61 7.40
CA GLN A 128 -3.56 -3.98 7.05
C GLN A 128 -3.00 -4.76 8.24
N LEU A 129 -2.43 -4.07 9.23
CA LEU A 129 -2.01 -4.66 10.51
C LEU A 129 -3.20 -4.92 11.46
N GLY A 130 -4.40 -4.40 11.15
CA GLY A 130 -5.64 -4.74 11.85
C GLY A 130 -6.16 -3.65 12.78
N TYR A 131 -5.61 -2.45 12.71
CA TYR A 131 -6.21 -1.29 13.36
C TYR A 131 -7.40 -0.80 12.53
N ASP A 132 -8.60 -0.96 13.06
CA ASP A 132 -9.88 -0.67 12.40
C ASP A 132 -10.58 0.57 12.94
N ASN A 133 -10.01 1.19 13.97
CA ASN A 133 -10.41 2.45 14.58
C ASN A 133 -9.66 3.67 14.01
N ILE A 134 -9.12 3.57 12.78
CA ILE A 134 -8.30 4.63 12.16
C ILE A 134 -9.10 5.37 11.08
N LYS A 135 -8.96 6.69 11.06
CA LYS A 135 -9.46 7.60 10.04
C LYS A 135 -8.37 8.55 9.55
N LEU A 136 -8.63 9.17 8.40
CA LEU A 136 -7.80 10.22 7.80
C LEU A 136 -8.46 11.58 7.97
N LEU A 137 -7.69 12.59 8.36
CA LEU A 137 -8.10 13.98 8.34
C LEU A 137 -7.65 14.63 7.03
N ASN A 138 -8.59 15.18 6.27
CA ASN A 138 -8.34 15.78 4.96
C ASN A 138 -8.02 17.27 5.10
N VAL A 139 -6.78 17.59 5.45
CA VAL A 139 -6.32 18.97 5.68
C VAL A 139 -5.03 19.27 4.93
N GLU A 140 -4.83 20.54 4.62
CA GLU A 140 -3.55 21.11 4.23
C GLU A 140 -3.00 21.94 5.38
N ILE A 141 -1.73 21.73 5.71
CA ILE A 141 -1.03 22.51 6.73
C ILE A 141 -0.02 23.42 6.05
N SER A 142 -0.15 24.71 6.33
CA SER A 142 0.78 25.73 5.89
C SER A 142 1.22 26.61 7.06
N TYR A 143 2.19 27.50 6.80
CA TYR A 143 2.69 28.43 7.80
C TYR A 143 2.59 29.85 7.26
N PHE A 144 1.80 30.70 7.91
CA PHE A 144 1.68 32.11 7.60
C PHE A 144 2.12 32.94 8.81
N GLN A 145 3.10 33.81 8.64
CA GLN A 145 3.64 34.66 9.72
C GLN A 145 4.02 33.86 10.99
N ASN A 146 4.69 32.71 10.81
CA ASN A 146 5.06 31.77 11.88
C ASN A 146 3.88 31.15 12.67
N GLN A 147 2.64 31.27 12.17
CA GLN A 147 1.48 30.58 12.72
C GLN A 147 1.10 29.42 11.83
N LEU A 148 0.67 28.32 12.45
CA LEU A 148 0.12 27.16 11.77
C LEU A 148 -1.23 27.56 11.17
N VAL A 149 -1.40 27.32 9.88
CA VAL A 149 -2.67 27.48 9.17
C VAL A 149 -3.11 26.10 8.71
N THR A 150 -4.38 25.76 8.96
CA THR A 150 -4.95 24.46 8.60
C THR A 150 -6.18 24.70 7.74
N ASP A 151 -6.09 24.29 6.48
CA ASP A 151 -7.16 24.43 5.51
C ASP A 151 -7.82 23.07 5.27
N GLN A 152 -9.15 23.00 5.37
CA GLN A 152 -9.85 21.76 5.06
C GLN A 152 -9.94 21.57 3.55
N ILE A 153 -9.51 20.40 3.07
CA ILE A 153 -9.58 20.06 1.66
C ILE A 153 -10.89 19.32 1.38
N ALA A 154 -11.57 19.69 0.30
CA ALA A 154 -12.69 18.92 -0.22
C ALA A 154 -12.17 17.74 -1.06
N ILE A 155 -12.75 16.56 -0.87
CA ILE A 155 -12.42 15.40 -1.70
C ILE A 155 -12.89 15.69 -3.12
N GLU A 156 -11.99 15.57 -4.09
CA GLU A 156 -12.35 15.69 -5.49
C GLU A 156 -13.39 14.64 -5.87
N LYS A 157 -14.53 15.09 -6.40
CA LYS A 157 -15.52 14.19 -6.98
C LYS A 157 -15.10 13.87 -8.41
N PRO A 158 -15.11 12.59 -8.82
CA PRO A 158 -14.77 12.24 -10.20
C PRO A 158 -15.71 12.99 -11.15
N ILE A 159 -15.13 13.70 -12.11
CA ILE A 159 -15.87 14.49 -13.10
C ILE A 159 -16.68 13.57 -14.03
N ALA A 160 -16.17 12.37 -14.28
CA ALA A 160 -16.81 11.36 -15.10
C ALA A 160 -17.59 10.34 -14.24
N ASP A 161 -18.72 9.85 -14.77
CA ASP A 161 -19.43 8.72 -14.18
C ASP A 161 -18.66 7.42 -14.49
N ILE A 162 -17.68 7.12 -13.65
CA ILE A 162 -16.85 5.92 -13.75
C ILE A 162 -17.73 4.66 -13.74
N LYS A 163 -18.85 4.66 -13.00
CA LYS A 163 -19.76 3.52 -12.93
C LYS A 163 -20.47 3.30 -14.26
N ALA A 164 -20.94 4.37 -14.90
CA ALA A 164 -21.51 4.28 -16.25
C ALA A 164 -20.48 3.75 -17.26
N PHE A 165 -19.23 4.24 -17.20
CA PHE A 165 -18.16 3.76 -18.07
C PHE A 165 -17.86 2.26 -17.87
N ILE A 166 -17.76 1.81 -16.62
CA ILE A 166 -17.55 0.39 -16.29
C ILE A 166 -18.72 -0.46 -16.80
N ASN A 167 -19.96 -0.03 -16.57
CA ASN A 167 -21.14 -0.76 -17.01
C ASN A 167 -21.21 -0.88 -18.55
N GLU A 168 -20.88 0.19 -19.26
CA GLU A 168 -20.82 0.20 -20.72
C GLU A 168 -19.69 -0.71 -21.23
N SER A 169 -18.52 -0.70 -20.58
CA SER A 169 -17.43 -1.63 -20.90
C SER A 169 -17.81 -3.09 -20.68
N ILE A 170 -18.53 -3.42 -19.59
CA ILE A 170 -18.99 -4.79 -19.30
C ILE A 170 -19.99 -5.23 -20.38
N LYS A 171 -20.98 -4.38 -20.70
CA LYS A 171 -21.95 -4.63 -21.76
C LYS A 171 -21.27 -4.90 -23.11
N ASN A 172 -20.24 -4.13 -23.45
CA ASN A 172 -19.48 -4.31 -24.69
C ASN A 172 -18.50 -5.50 -24.66
N SER A 173 -18.20 -6.04 -23.48
CA SER A 173 -17.36 -7.25 -23.34
C SER A 173 -18.14 -8.56 -23.52
N ASP A 174 -19.44 -8.57 -23.19
CA ASP A 174 -20.32 -9.72 -23.44
C ASP A 174 -20.80 -9.81 -24.90
N THR A 175 -20.77 -8.69 -25.64
CA THR A 175 -20.90 -8.71 -27.10
C THR A 175 -19.57 -9.18 -27.69
N GLY A 176 -19.49 -10.47 -28.01
CA GLY A 176 -18.31 -11.06 -28.65
C GLY A 176 -17.81 -10.18 -29.79
N ILE A 177 -16.52 -9.85 -29.76
CA ILE A 177 -15.84 -9.17 -30.86
C ILE A 177 -15.99 -10.08 -32.08
N GLU A 178 -16.83 -9.70 -33.05
CA GLU A 178 -16.71 -10.23 -34.40
C GLU A 178 -15.36 -9.74 -34.94
N ILE A 179 -14.35 -10.60 -34.82
CA ILE A 179 -13.11 -10.42 -35.59
C ILE A 179 -13.52 -10.60 -37.04
N ASP A 180 -13.69 -9.50 -37.76
CA ASP A 180 -13.76 -9.53 -39.21
C ASP A 180 -12.44 -10.13 -39.70
N ASN A 181 -12.49 -11.42 -40.07
CA ASN A 181 -11.40 -12.16 -40.68
C ASN A 181 -11.19 -11.69 -42.15
N ASN A 182 -11.27 -10.39 -42.40
CA ASN A 182 -10.84 -9.82 -43.67
C ASN A 182 -9.32 -9.93 -43.75
N LYS A 183 -8.89 -11.05 -44.33
CA LYS A 183 -7.53 -11.39 -44.73
C LYS A 183 -6.89 -10.14 -45.34
N PRO A 184 -5.80 -9.58 -44.78
CA PRO A 184 -5.20 -8.38 -45.32
C PRO A 184 -4.79 -8.64 -46.77
N ALA A 185 -5.28 -7.81 -47.70
CA ALA A 185 -4.92 -7.91 -49.11
C ALA A 185 -3.39 -7.92 -49.23
N LYS A 186 -2.83 -8.96 -49.85
CA LYS A 186 -1.38 -9.07 -50.09
C LYS A 186 -0.92 -7.82 -50.85
N LYS A 187 -0.18 -6.93 -50.19
CA LYS A 187 0.51 -5.83 -50.86
C LYS A 187 1.55 -6.44 -51.82
N ILE A 188 1.32 -6.31 -53.11
CA ILE A 188 2.33 -6.64 -54.14
C ILE A 188 3.42 -5.58 -54.02
N ILE A 189 4.58 -5.96 -53.46
CA ILE A 189 5.76 -5.10 -53.43
C ILE A 189 6.35 -5.12 -54.84
N ILE A 190 6.14 -4.07 -55.62
CA ILE A 190 6.88 -3.86 -56.87
C ILE A 190 8.32 -3.51 -56.47
N VAL A 191 9.23 -4.49 -56.58
CA VAL A 191 10.65 -4.27 -56.31
C VAL A 191 11.19 -3.31 -57.37
N GLN A 192 11.44 -2.06 -57.00
CA GLN A 192 12.19 -1.13 -57.84
C GLN A 192 13.61 -1.66 -58.01
N LYS A 193 14.00 -2.01 -59.24
CA LYS A 193 15.38 -2.40 -59.57
C LYS A 193 16.30 -1.21 -59.26
N LYS A 194 17.20 -1.37 -58.28
CA LYS A 194 18.26 -0.39 -57.99
C LYS A 194 19.10 -0.16 -59.27
N LYS A 195 19.25 1.10 -59.68
CA LYS A 195 20.23 1.50 -60.70
C LYS A 195 21.63 1.14 -60.19
N LYS A 196 22.43 0.44 -61.01
CA LYS A 196 23.83 0.12 -60.68
C LYS A 196 24.62 1.43 -60.58
N LYS A 197 25.36 1.59 -59.48
CA LYS A 197 26.34 2.68 -59.31
C LYS A 197 27.49 2.47 -60.31
N GLY A 198 27.95 3.55 -60.94
CA GLY A 198 29.09 3.53 -61.85
C GLY A 198 30.38 3.16 -61.11
N ALA A 199 31.30 2.50 -61.80
CA ALA A 199 32.58 2.08 -61.25
C ALA A 199 33.45 3.30 -60.94
N GLU A 200 33.85 3.45 -59.68
CA GLU A 200 34.89 4.39 -59.25
C GLU A 200 36.24 3.76 -59.60
N GLY A 201 36.93 4.38 -60.56
CA GLY A 201 38.25 3.97 -61.03
C GLY A 201 39.35 4.30 -60.02
N GLY A 202 40.34 3.42 -59.95
CA GLY A 202 41.57 3.64 -59.19
C GLY A 202 42.60 4.43 -59.99
N CYS A 203 43.50 5.07 -59.24
CA CYS A 203 44.88 5.33 -59.61
C CYS A 203 45.75 4.80 -58.47
#